data_AF-A0A087V1M6-F1
#
_entry.id   AF-A0A087V1M6-F1
#
_cell.length_a   1.000
_cell.length_b   1.000
_cell.length_c   1.000
_cell.angle_alpha   90.00
_cell.angle_beta   90.00
_cell.angle_gamma   90.00
#
_symmetry.space_group_name_H-M   'P 1'
#
loop_
_entity.id
_entity.type
_entity.pdbx_description
1 polymer ?
#
loop_
_entity_poly.entity_id
_entity_poly.type
_entity_poly.pdbx_seq_one_letter_code
_entity_poly.pdbx_strand_id
1 'polypeptide(L)'
;MLLEWLSDAEMKLRFAGPLPDDEETTKQQIADHQAFMKEMIEQEINKDATIAHAQEILKKCHPDGVSVIRHWITIIQSRWEE
;
A
#
# COMPACT_ATOMS: atom_id res chain seq x y z
N MET A 1 -2.99 8.94 4.94
CA MET A 1 -2.06 9.03 3.78
C MET A 1 -1.50 7.64 3.46
N LEU A 2 -1.03 7.38 2.23
CA LEU A 2 -0.67 6.03 1.71
C LEU A 2 0.06 5.09 2.70
N LEU A 3 1.08 5.59 3.40
CA LEU A 3 1.85 4.79 4.37
C LEU A 3 1.05 4.36 5.61
N GLU A 4 0.06 5.16 6.03
CA GLU A 4 -0.86 4.80 7.12
C GLU A 4 -1.78 3.68 6.64
N TRP A 5 -2.35 3.81 5.45
CA TRP A 5 -3.18 2.76 4.87
C TRP A 5 -2.39 1.46 4.64
N LEU A 6 -1.15 1.54 4.17
CA LEU A 6 -0.26 0.36 4.05
C LEU A 6 -0.10 -0.34 5.41
N SER A 7 0.11 0.43 6.48
CA SER A 7 0.24 -0.12 7.83
C SER A 7 -1.04 -0.81 8.29
N ASP A 8 -2.20 -0.23 8.00
CA ASP A 8 -3.50 -0.83 8.32
C ASP A 8 -3.76 -2.10 7.50
N ALA A 9 -3.42 -2.09 6.21
CA ALA A 9 -3.57 -3.22 5.29
C ALA A 9 -2.68 -4.40 5.71
N GLU A 10 -1.39 -4.15 5.95
CA GLU A 10 -0.44 -5.14 6.46
C GLU A 10 -0.92 -5.74 7.79
N MET A 11 -1.45 -4.90 8.69
CA MET A 11 -2.01 -5.36 9.96
C MET A 11 -3.23 -6.26 9.73
N LYS A 12 -4.19 -5.85 8.89
CA LYS A 12 -5.37 -6.66 8.55
C LYS A 12 -4.98 -8.01 7.95
N LEU A 13 -4.03 -8.03 7.02
CA LEU A 13 -3.54 -9.27 6.38
C LEU A 13 -2.82 -10.18 7.38
N ARG A 14 -1.97 -9.61 8.24
CA ARG A 14 -1.26 -10.37 9.28
C ARG A 14 -2.20 -11.04 10.28
N PHE A 15 -3.34 -10.40 10.57
CA PHE A 15 -4.35 -10.89 11.49
C PHE A 15 -5.57 -11.50 10.79
N ALA A 16 -5.48 -11.74 9.48
CA ALA A 16 -6.45 -12.58 8.79
C ALA A 16 -6.34 -13.98 9.41
N GLY A 17 -7.32 -14.33 10.23
CA GLY A 17 -7.38 -15.60 10.94
C GLY A 17 -7.40 -16.80 9.99
N PRO A 18 -7.42 -18.03 10.54
CA PRO A 18 -7.56 -19.22 9.71
C PRO A 18 -8.85 -19.18 8.87
N LEU A 19 -8.88 -20.01 7.82
CA LEU A 19 -10.11 -20.21 7.06
C LEU A 19 -11.22 -20.69 8.00
N PRO A 20 -12.44 -20.15 7.86
CA PRO A 20 -13.56 -20.53 8.69
C PRO A 20 -14.10 -21.91 8.30
N ASP A 21 -14.74 -22.56 9.27
CA ASP A 21 -15.35 -23.89 9.10
C ASP A 21 -16.83 -23.84 8.66
N ASP A 22 -17.45 -22.65 8.67
CA ASP A 22 -18.85 -22.45 8.31
C ASP A 22 -19.03 -21.58 7.05
N GLU A 23 -20.12 -21.83 6.34
CA GLU A 23 -20.41 -21.19 5.05
C GLU A 23 -20.67 -19.68 5.19
N GLU A 24 -21.27 -19.24 6.29
CA GLU A 24 -21.65 -17.84 6.49
C GLU A 24 -20.40 -16.97 6.68
N THR A 25 -19.50 -17.37 7.56
CA THR A 25 -18.23 -16.67 7.79
C THR A 25 -17.30 -16.76 6.58
N THR A 26 -17.34 -17.87 5.83
CA THR A 26 -16.62 -17.99 4.54
C THR A 26 -17.10 -16.93 3.54
N LYS A 27 -18.43 -16.77 3.39
CA LYS A 27 -18.99 -15.75 2.50
C LYS A 27 -18.61 -14.34 2.94
N GLN A 28 -18.59 -14.08 4.25
CA GLN A 28 -18.16 -12.79 4.79
C GLN A 28 -16.68 -12.52 4.46
N GLN A 29 -15.78 -13.49 4.68
CA GLN A 29 -14.37 -13.34 4.34
C GLN A 29 -14.14 -13.10 2.84
N ILE A 30 -14.91 -13.75 1.96
CA ILE A 30 -14.84 -13.49 0.52
C ILE A 30 -15.25 -12.05 0.21
N ALA A 31 -16.34 -11.56 0.82
CA ALA A 31 -16.80 -10.19 0.62
C ALA A 31 -15.77 -9.17 1.12
N ASP A 32 -15.20 -9.41 2.30
CA ASP A 32 -14.15 -8.55 2.89
C ASP A 32 -12.89 -8.55 2.00
N HIS A 33 -12.49 -9.71 1.47
CA HIS A 33 -11.36 -9.81 0.56
C HIS A 33 -11.62 -9.07 -0.75
N GLN A 34 -12.82 -9.17 -1.33
CA GLN A 34 -13.20 -8.43 -2.54
C GLN A 34 -13.16 -6.91 -2.31
N ALA A 35 -13.66 -6.45 -1.16
CA ALA A 35 -13.56 -5.04 -0.78
C ALA A 35 -12.11 -4.59 -0.62
N PHE A 36 -11.28 -5.39 0.04
CA PHE A 36 -9.85 -5.14 0.19
C PHE A 36 -9.13 -5.05 -1.16
N MET A 37 -9.42 -5.96 -2.11
CA MET A 37 -8.83 -5.93 -3.44
C MET A 37 -9.23 -4.68 -4.23
N LYS A 38 -10.45 -4.16 -4.03
CA LYS A 38 -10.85 -2.89 -4.63
C LYS A 38 -10.07 -1.72 -4.04
N GLU A 39 -9.91 -1.67 -2.71
CA GLU A 39 -9.08 -0.66 -2.05
C GLU A 39 -7.62 -0.72 -2.53
N MET A 40 -7.05 -1.92 -2.69
CA MET A 40 -5.70 -2.11 -3.23
C MET A 40 -5.52 -1.43 -4.59
N ILE A 41 -6.47 -1.58 -5.51
CA ILE A 41 -6.41 -0.96 -6.84
C ILE A 41 -6.45 0.57 -6.72
N GLU A 42 -7.29 1.11 -5.86
CA GLU A 42 -7.38 2.56 -5.63
C GLU A 42 -6.07 3.10 -5.05
N GLN A 43 -5.42 2.36 -4.15
CA GLN A 43 -4.16 2.76 -3.54
C GLN A 43 -2.95 2.57 -4.47
N GLU A 44 -3.02 1.64 -5.43
CA GLU A 44 -1.99 1.50 -6.46
C GLU A 44 -1.86 2.78 -7.28
N ILE A 45 -3.00 3.36 -7.68
CA ILE A 45 -3.04 4.63 -8.41
C ILE A 45 -2.44 5.77 -7.55
N ASN A 46 -2.78 5.80 -6.26
CA ASN A 46 -2.25 6.79 -5.32
C ASN A 46 -0.73 6.65 -5.11
N LYS A 47 -0.23 5.41 -5.02
CA LYS A 47 1.19 5.07 -4.96
C LYS A 47 1.90 5.54 -6.23
N ASP A 48 1.40 5.20 -7.41
CA ASP A 48 2.00 5.60 -8.68
C ASP A 48 2.05 7.13 -8.84
N ALA A 49 0.98 7.84 -8.48
CA ALA A 49 0.96 9.30 -8.47
C ALA A 49 1.99 9.88 -7.49
N THR A 50 2.08 9.32 -6.28
CA THR A 50 3.07 9.73 -5.26
C THR A 50 4.50 9.56 -5.77
N ILE A 51 4.81 8.42 -6.41
CA ILE A 51 6.13 8.17 -6.99
C ILE A 51 6.40 9.12 -8.17
N ALA A 52 5.42 9.36 -9.05
CA ALA A 52 5.56 10.30 -10.16
C ALA A 52 5.90 11.71 -9.66
N HIS A 53 5.18 12.20 -8.65
CA HIS A 53 5.48 13.51 -8.04
C HIS A 53 6.86 13.54 -7.39
N ALA A 54 7.27 12.49 -6.69
CA ALA A 54 8.61 12.41 -6.10
C ALA A 54 9.71 12.47 -7.19
N GLN A 55 9.49 11.83 -8.33
CA GLN A 55 10.41 11.90 -9.49
C GLN A 55 10.45 13.31 -10.12
N GLU A 56 9.32 14.02 -10.16
CA GLU A 56 9.30 15.41 -10.62
C GLU A 56 10.07 16.34 -9.68
N ILE A 57 9.97 16.14 -8.36
CA ILE A 57 10.72 16.89 -7.37
C ILE A 57 12.22 16.61 -7.52
N LEU A 58 12.62 15.35 -7.72
CA LEU A 58 14.02 14.96 -7.92
C LEU A 58 14.70 15.68 -9.09
N LYS A 59 13.96 16.06 -10.13
CA LYS A 59 14.50 16.81 -11.27
C LYS A 59 14.91 18.25 -10.91
N LYS A 60 14.42 18.79 -9.79
CA LYS A 60 14.56 20.21 -9.42
C LYS A 60 15.14 20.42 -8.02
N CYS A 61 15.28 19.36 -7.21
CA CYS A 61 15.67 19.50 -5.81
C CYS A 61 17.16 19.79 -5.63
N HIS A 62 17.51 20.43 -4.51
CA HIS A 62 18.89 20.62 -4.08
C HIS A 62 19.58 19.25 -3.85
N PRO A 63 20.90 19.11 -4.12
CA PRO A 63 21.65 17.87 -3.92
C PRO A 63 21.42 17.19 -2.57
N ASP A 64 21.33 17.96 -1.49
CA ASP A 64 21.11 17.44 -0.12
C ASP A 64 19.76 16.74 0.05
N GLY A 65 18.74 17.12 -0.73
CA GLY A 65 17.41 16.51 -0.69
C GLY A 65 17.28 15.23 -1.51
N VAL A 66 18.19 15.00 -2.47
CA VAL A 66 18.12 13.89 -3.42
C VAL A 66 18.10 12.54 -2.70
N SER A 67 19.00 12.35 -1.73
CA SER A 67 19.14 11.09 -1.00
C SER A 67 17.85 10.74 -0.23
N VAL A 68 17.27 11.75 0.43
CA VAL A 68 16.04 11.59 1.22
C VAL A 68 14.86 11.20 0.34
N ILE A 69 14.66 11.88 -0.79
CA ILE A 69 13.54 11.58 -1.68
C ILE A 69 13.69 10.19 -2.32
N ARG A 70 14.90 9.81 -2.75
CA ARG A 70 15.17 8.46 -3.26
C ARG A 70 14.89 7.39 -2.22
N HIS A 71 15.29 7.62 -0.98
CA HIS A 71 15.06 6.70 0.12
C HIS A 71 13.55 6.45 0.34
N TRP A 72 12.74 7.52 0.35
CA TRP A 72 11.28 7.38 0.49
C TRP A 72 10.62 6.67 -0.69
N ILE A 73 11.08 6.91 -1.92
CA ILE A 73 10.63 6.15 -3.10
C ILE A 73 10.89 4.65 -2.88
N THR A 74 12.11 4.29 -2.46
CA THR A 74 12.46 2.90 -2.19
C THR A 74 11.62 2.29 -1.08
N ILE A 75 11.37 3.01 0.03
CA ILE A 75 10.50 2.51 1.12
C ILE A 75 9.09 2.22 0.60
N ILE A 76 8.50 3.16 -0.15
CA ILE A 76 7.13 3.00 -0.66
C ILE A 76 7.05 1.80 -1.60
N GLN A 77 8.00 1.66 -2.53
CA GLN A 77 8.02 0.55 -3.47
C GLN A 77 8.24 -0.79 -2.77
N SER A 78 9.22 -0.87 -1.87
CA SER A 78 9.53 -2.10 -1.15
C SER A 78 8.36 -2.57 -0.29
N ARG A 79 7.70 -1.67 0.45
CA ARG A 79 6.53 -2.03 1.27
C ARG A 79 5.31 -2.41 0.45
N TRP A 80 5.19 -1.88 -0.76
CA TRP A 80 4.08 -2.23 -1.65
C TRP A 80 4.27 -3.61 -2.29
N GLU A 81 5.51 -4.05 -2.47
CA GLU A 81 5.86 -5.35 -3.07
C GLU A 81 5.85 -6.52 -2.06
N GLU A 82 5.95 -6.24 -0.76
CA GLU A 82 5.80 -7.22 0.33
C GLU A 82 4.35 -7.75 0.46
#